data_AF-A0A1I7FLL7-F1
#
_entry.id   AF-A0A1I7FLL7-F1
#
_cell.length_a   1.000
_cell.length_b   1.000
_cell.length_c   1.000
_cell.angle_alpha   90.00
_cell.angle_beta   90.00
_cell.angle_gamma   90.00
#
_symmetry.space_group_name_H-M   'P 1'
#
loop_
_entity.id
_entity.type
_entity.pdbx_description
1 polymer ?
#
loop_
_entity_poly.entity_id
_entity_poly.type
_entity_poly.pdbx_seq_one_letter_code
_entity_poly.pdbx_strand_id
1 'polypeptide(L)'
;MDPTISGALASLVGAVVGGSITFFLNRQLHKHQLALAHEQNKTEFMAEETARHFLSHKGYTDRSFETLQMHLGGFDEDELRKILVRAGAIRTFREDGSEWWRLLSRMDEYIAKKSAS
;
A
#
# COMPACT_ATOMS: atom_id res chain seq x y z
N MET A 1 -20.06 4.91 -53.97
CA MET A 1 -19.77 5.57 -52.69
C MET A 1 -18.66 6.59 -52.94
N ASP A 2 -18.76 7.77 -52.35
CA ASP A 2 -17.72 8.79 -52.53
C ASP A 2 -16.37 8.31 -51.97
N PRO A 3 -15.27 8.48 -52.73
CA PRO A 3 -13.94 8.01 -52.32
C PRO A 3 -13.46 8.66 -51.02
N THR A 4 -13.95 9.86 -50.71
CA THR A 4 -13.68 10.58 -49.45
C THR A 4 -14.33 9.89 -48.25
N ILE A 5 -15.56 9.41 -48.37
CA ILE A 5 -16.30 8.72 -47.31
C ILE A 5 -15.66 7.37 -46.99
N SER A 6 -15.27 6.61 -48.02
CA SER A 6 -14.58 5.33 -47.86
C SER A 6 -13.21 5.49 -47.18
N GLY A 7 -12.45 6.53 -47.54
CA GLY A 7 -11.17 6.84 -46.91
C GLY A 7 -11.30 7.24 -45.44
N ALA A 8 -12.32 8.04 -45.10
CA ALA A 8 -12.60 8.47 -43.73
C ALA A 8 -13.07 7.30 -42.83
N LEU A 9 -13.89 6.39 -43.35
CA LEU A 9 -14.27 5.17 -42.63
C LEU A 9 -13.06 4.27 -42.38
N ALA A 10 -12.19 4.09 -43.38
CA ALA A 10 -11.00 3.27 -43.24
C ALA A 10 -10.02 3.83 -42.18
N SER A 11 -9.82 5.14 -42.12
CA SER A 11 -8.94 5.76 -41.12
C SER A 11 -9.53 5.67 -39.70
N LEU A 12 -10.84 5.82 -39.55
CA LEU A 12 -11.52 5.63 -38.26
C LEU A 12 -11.38 4.20 -37.76
N VAL A 13 -11.63 3.21 -38.63
CA VAL A 13 -11.47 1.79 -38.29
C VAL A 13 -10.02 1.48 -37.92
N GLY A 14 -9.05 2.00 -38.69
CA GLY A 14 -7.63 1.85 -38.39
C GLY A 14 -7.25 2.44 -37.03
N ALA A 15 -7.76 3.63 -36.69
CA ALA A 15 -7.53 4.27 -35.41
C ALA A 15 -8.16 3.48 -34.24
N VAL A 16 -9.37 2.96 -34.42
CA VAL A 16 -10.04 2.14 -33.40
C VAL A 16 -9.29 0.84 -33.15
N VAL A 17 -8.87 0.16 -34.22
CA VAL A 17 -8.10 -1.10 -34.11
C VAL A 17 -6.74 -0.84 -33.48
N GLY A 18 -5.99 0.14 -33.99
CA GLY A 18 -4.69 0.52 -33.46
C GLY A 18 -4.77 0.95 -31.99
N GLY A 19 -5.71 1.83 -31.65
CA GLY A 19 -5.94 2.28 -30.28
C GLY A 19 -6.35 1.14 -29.34
N SER A 20 -7.16 0.19 -29.81
CA SER A 20 -7.53 -0.99 -29.03
C SER A 20 -6.32 -1.87 -28.72
N ILE A 21 -5.49 -2.18 -29.72
CA ILE A 21 -4.26 -2.96 -29.54
C ILE A 21 -3.33 -2.25 -28.55
N THR A 22 -3.09 -0.94 -28.72
CA THR A 22 -2.27 -0.15 -27.80
C THR A 22 -2.83 -0.17 -26.38
N PHE A 23 -4.14 -0.03 -26.21
CA PHE A 23 -4.79 -0.08 -24.89
C PHE A 23 -4.57 -1.42 -24.18
N PHE A 24 -4.76 -2.54 -24.89
CA PHE A 24 -4.56 -3.87 -24.31
C PHE A 24 -3.10 -4.13 -23.96
N LEU A 25 -2.15 -3.77 -24.85
CA LEU A 25 -0.72 -3.92 -24.60
C LEU A 25 -0.27 -3.09 -23.39
N ASN A 26 -0.67 -1.82 -23.31
CA ASN A 26 -0.34 -0.96 -22.17
C ASN A 26 -0.92 -1.51 -20.86
N ARG A 27 -2.17 -1.99 -20.88
CA ARG A 27 -2.80 -2.59 -19.69
C ARG A 27 -2.06 -3.84 -19.23
N GLN A 28 -1.57 -4.67 -20.15
CA GLN A 28 -0.77 -5.85 -19.82
C GLN A 28 0.61 -5.46 -19.27
N LEU A 29 1.28 -4.49 -19.91
CA LEU A 29 2.59 -4.00 -19.48
C LEU A 29 2.54 -3.40 -18.07
N HIS A 30 1.53 -2.58 -17.77
CA HIS A 30 1.36 -1.95 -16.46
C HIS A 30 1.19 -3.00 -15.35
N LYS A 31 0.40 -4.05 -15.60
CA LYS A 31 0.25 -5.16 -14.65
C LYS A 31 1.58 -5.88 -14.40
N HIS A 32 2.37 -6.09 -15.45
CA HIS A 32 3.67 -6.74 -15.32
C HIS A 32 4.68 -5.86 -14.58
N GLN A 33 4.72 -4.56 -14.88
CA GLN A 33 5.57 -3.59 -14.16
C GLN A 33 5.23 -3.54 -12.68
N LEU A 34 3.93 -3.56 -12.33
CA LEU A 34 3.50 -3.63 -10.94
C LEU A 34 3.99 -4.92 -10.27
N ALA A 35 3.81 -6.07 -10.92
CA ALA A 35 4.30 -7.35 -10.40
C ALA A 35 5.83 -7.36 -10.20
N LEU A 36 6.59 -6.79 -11.14
CA LEU A 36 8.05 -6.66 -11.01
C LEU A 36 8.44 -5.73 -9.85
N ALA A 37 7.74 -4.60 -9.68
CA ALA A 37 7.99 -3.70 -8.56
C ALA A 37 7.73 -4.38 -7.21
N HIS A 38 6.69 -5.22 -7.12
CA HIS A 38 6.41 -6.04 -5.94
C HIS A 38 7.50 -7.09 -5.69
N GLU A 39 7.99 -7.79 -6.72
CA GLU A 39 9.07 -8.78 -6.56
C GLU A 39 10.41 -8.12 -6.21
N GLN A 40 10.73 -6.95 -6.80
CA GLN A 40 11.95 -6.20 -6.48
C GLN A 40 11.96 -5.67 -5.04
N ASN A 41 10.81 -5.26 -4.52
CA ASN A 41 10.66 -4.71 -3.17
C ASN A 41 9.97 -5.69 -2.21
N LYS A 42 10.08 -6.99 -2.48
CA LYS A 42 9.32 -8.03 -1.79
C LYS A 42 9.54 -8.01 -0.28
N THR A 43 10.80 -7.85 0.16
CA THR A 43 11.13 -7.76 1.58
C THR A 43 10.41 -6.59 2.26
N GLU A 44 10.47 -5.41 1.64
CA GLU A 44 9.86 -4.20 2.18
C GLU A 44 8.32 -4.28 2.21
N PHE A 45 7.73 -4.85 1.15
CA PHE A 45 6.29 -5.03 1.06
C PHE A 45 5.78 -6.06 2.07
N MET A 46 6.50 -7.18 2.24
CA MET A 46 6.19 -8.18 3.25
C MET A 46 6.36 -7.61 4.67
N ALA A 47 7.36 -6.79 4.91
CA ALA A 47 7.54 -6.13 6.20
C ALA A 47 6.37 -5.17 6.51
N GLU A 48 5.95 -4.38 5.52
CA GLU A 48 4.78 -3.50 5.63
C GLU A 48 3.49 -4.30 5.91
N GLU A 49 3.25 -5.37 5.17
CA GLU A 49 2.09 -6.23 5.33
C GLU A 49 2.07 -6.89 6.71
N THR A 50 3.22 -7.38 7.17
CA THR A 50 3.37 -7.99 8.50
C THR A 50 3.14 -6.96 9.60
N ALA A 51 3.69 -5.75 9.46
CA ALA A 51 3.47 -4.66 10.40
C ALA A 51 1.98 -4.28 10.48
N ARG A 52 1.32 -4.14 9.33
CA ARG A 52 -0.12 -3.88 9.25
C ARG A 52 -0.93 -4.99 9.90
N HIS A 53 -0.61 -6.25 9.62
CA HIS A 53 -1.28 -7.40 10.23
C HIS A 53 -1.16 -7.37 11.75
N PHE A 54 0.05 -7.16 12.26
CA PHE A 54 0.32 -7.17 13.70
C PHE A 54 -0.38 -6.03 14.44
N LEU A 55 -0.42 -4.83 13.83
CA LEU A 55 -1.13 -3.67 14.35
C LEU A 55 -2.65 -3.70 14.12
N SER A 56 -3.17 -4.60 13.28
CA SER A 56 -4.62 -4.78 13.04
C SER A 56 -5.28 -5.73 14.04
N HIS A 57 -4.52 -6.30 14.98
CA HIS A 57 -5.03 -7.28 15.93
C HIS A 57 -6.13 -6.70 16.84
N LYS A 58 -7.26 -7.40 16.98
CA LYS A 58 -8.46 -6.89 17.68
C LYS A 58 -8.26 -6.62 19.18
N GLY A 59 -7.35 -7.36 19.82
CA GLY A 59 -7.09 -7.22 21.25
C GLY A 59 -6.41 -5.89 21.64
N TYR A 60 -5.60 -5.32 20.75
CA TYR A 60 -4.76 -4.16 21.07
C TYR A 60 -4.85 -3.12 19.94
N THR A 61 -5.21 -1.88 20.27
CA THR A 61 -5.30 -0.76 19.32
C THR A 61 -3.94 -0.18 18.98
N ASP A 62 -2.99 -0.31 19.89
CA ASP A 62 -1.64 0.23 19.87
C ASP A 62 -0.67 -0.81 20.45
N ARG A 63 0.61 -0.72 20.08
CA ARG A 63 1.68 -1.60 20.55
C ARG A 63 2.95 -0.82 20.82
N SER A 64 3.73 -1.24 21.83
CA SER A 64 5.03 -0.64 22.09
C SER A 64 5.99 -0.94 20.93
N PHE A 65 6.89 0.00 20.68
CA PHE A 65 7.93 -0.15 19.66
C PHE A 65 8.83 -1.35 19.95
N GLU A 66 9.17 -1.58 21.22
CA GLU A 66 9.93 -2.76 21.66
C GLU A 66 9.22 -4.07 21.27
N THR A 67 7.90 -4.17 21.47
CA THR A 67 7.13 -5.35 21.05
C THR A 67 7.18 -5.54 19.54
N LEU A 68 7.05 -4.43 18.78
CA LEU A 68 7.12 -4.47 17.31
C LEU A 68 8.49 -4.91 16.83
N GLN A 69 9.56 -4.40 17.42
CA GLN A 69 10.94 -4.73 17.09
C GLN A 69 11.25 -6.21 17.35
N MET A 70 10.75 -6.77 18.45
CA MET A 70 10.93 -8.18 18.77
C MET A 70 10.25 -9.11 17.75
N HIS A 71 9.07 -8.73 17.23
CA HIS A 71 8.29 -9.57 16.31
C HIS A 71 8.59 -9.34 14.83
N LEU A 72 8.93 -8.11 14.45
CA LEU A 72 9.27 -7.70 13.07
C LEU A 72 10.79 -7.64 12.87
N GLY A 73 11.59 -8.38 13.65
CA GLY A 73 13.05 -8.26 13.68
C GLY A 73 13.74 -8.40 12.30
N GLY A 74 15.02 -8.03 12.26
CA GLY A 74 15.82 -8.00 11.02
C GLY A 74 15.91 -6.64 10.35
N PHE A 75 15.41 -5.60 11.01
CA PHE A 75 15.54 -4.20 10.61
C PHE A 75 16.14 -3.38 11.76
N ASP A 76 16.94 -2.39 11.41
CA ASP A 76 17.37 -1.38 12.39
C ASP A 76 16.15 -0.58 12.88
N GLU A 77 16.28 0.08 14.03
CA GLU A 77 15.15 0.79 14.62
C GLU A 77 14.55 1.84 13.65
N ASP A 78 15.40 2.63 13.00
CA ASP A 78 14.95 3.67 12.08
C ASP A 78 14.33 3.09 10.80
N GLU A 79 14.79 1.92 10.35
CA GLU A 79 14.19 1.20 9.24
C GLU A 79 12.80 0.68 9.62
N LEU A 80 12.68 0.09 10.80
CA LEU A 80 11.39 -0.37 11.31
C LEU A 80 10.40 0.79 11.46
N ARG A 81 10.84 1.95 11.97
CA ARG A 81 10.01 3.17 12.04
C ARG A 81 9.53 3.60 10.65
N LYS A 82 10.39 3.53 9.61
CA LYS A 82 9.99 3.82 8.21
C LYS A 82 8.97 2.82 7.69
N ILE A 83 9.14 1.53 7.97
CA ILE A 83 8.20 0.46 7.60
C ILE A 83 6.84 0.69 8.26
N LEU A 84 6.82 1.05 9.55
CA LEU A 84 5.59 1.35 10.29
C LEU A 84 4.84 2.55 9.69
N VAL A 85 5.55 3.63 9.36
CA VAL A 85 4.97 4.79 8.65
C VAL A 85 4.37 4.36 7.31
N ARG A 86 5.10 3.55 6.52
CA ARG A 86 4.63 3.03 5.24
C ARG A 86 3.39 2.16 5.38
N ALA A 87 3.30 1.37 6.46
CA ALA A 87 2.14 0.56 6.79
C ALA A 87 0.88 1.38 7.14
N GLY A 88 1.02 2.69 7.31
CA GLY A 88 -0.04 3.62 7.72
C GLY A 88 -0.15 3.77 9.24
N ALA A 89 0.91 3.45 9.98
CA ALA A 89 0.96 3.61 11.42
C ALA A 89 1.44 5.01 11.82
N ILE A 90 0.98 5.47 12.99
CA ILE A 90 1.40 6.72 13.61
C ILE A 90 2.10 6.45 14.94
N ARG A 91 3.09 7.28 15.25
CA ARG A 91 3.87 7.24 16.48
C ARG A 91 3.23 8.09 17.58
N THR A 92 3.27 7.60 18.80
CA THR A 92 2.86 8.30 20.02
C THR A 92 3.83 7.97 21.15
N PHE A 93 3.89 8.84 22.16
CA PHE A 93 4.64 8.60 23.39
C PHE A 93 3.67 8.58 24.56
N ARG A 94 3.87 7.64 25.49
CA ARG A 94 3.15 7.60 26.77
C ARG A 94 3.88 8.44 27.81
N GLU A 95 3.25 8.61 28.96
CA GLU A 95 3.77 9.43 30.09
C GLU A 95 5.11 8.91 30.62
N ASP A 96 5.36 7.61 30.50
CA ASP A 96 6.62 6.95 30.85
C ASP A 96 7.73 7.14 29.80
N GLY A 97 7.46 7.88 28.72
CA GLY A 97 8.40 8.07 27.61
C GLY A 97 8.48 6.89 26.64
N SER A 98 7.70 5.83 26.85
CA SER A 98 7.71 4.67 25.95
C SER A 98 7.10 5.03 24.59
N GLU A 99 7.71 4.50 23.52
CA GLU A 99 7.27 4.71 22.14
C GLU A 99 6.19 3.68 21.76
N TRP A 100 5.06 4.17 21.25
CA TRP A 100 3.90 3.35 20.86
C TRP A 100 3.42 3.68 19.46
N TRP A 101 2.95 2.65 18.76
CA TRP A 101 2.49 2.72 17.38
C TRP A 101 1.11 2.12 17.22
N ARG A 102 0.33 2.69 16.31
CA ARG A 102 -1.03 2.25 15.96
C ARG A 102 -1.35 2.60 14.51
N LEU A 103 -2.28 1.88 13.90
CA LEU A 103 -2.78 2.25 12.58
C LEU A 103 -3.62 3.53 12.66
N LEU A 104 -3.40 4.46 11.73
CA LEU A 104 -4.22 5.66 11.62
C LEU A 104 -5.70 5.32 11.40
N SER A 105 -5.98 4.27 10.62
CA SER A 105 -7.33 3.77 10.35
C SER A 105 -8.07 3.26 11.60
N ARG A 106 -7.37 3.02 12.72
CA ARG A 106 -7.94 2.53 13.98
C ARG A 106 -8.04 3.63 15.05
N MET A 107 -7.87 4.90 14.67
CA MET A 107 -7.97 6.02 15.61
C MET A 107 -9.31 6.06 16.33
N ASP A 108 -10.41 5.88 15.60
CA ASP A 108 -11.77 5.94 16.17
C ASP A 108 -11.99 4.85 17.23
N GLU A 109 -11.49 3.62 16.98
CA GLU A 109 -11.52 2.52 17.94
C GLU A 109 -10.73 2.87 19.22
N TYR A 110 -9.56 3.47 19.05
CA TYR A 110 -8.74 3.90 20.18
C TYR A 110 -9.44 4.97 21.02
N ILE A 111 -10.02 6.00 20.38
CA ILE A 111 -10.73 7.07 21.08
C ILE A 111 -11.90 6.49 21.87
N ALA A 112 -12.69 5.61 21.24
CA ALA A 112 -13.81 4.94 21.90
C ALA A 112 -13.36 4.12 23.12
N LYS A 113 -12.31 3.31 23.00
CA LYS A 113 -11.75 2.54 24.12
C LYS A 113 -11.23 3.44 25.24
N LYS A 114 -10.56 4.55 24.91
CA LYS A 114 -10.04 5.50 25.90
C LYS A 114 -11.16 6.24 26.63
N SER A 115 -12.26 6.56 25.96
CA SER A 115 -13.42 7.20 26.60
C SER A 115 -14.22 6.26 27.51
N ALA A 116 -14.05 4.95 27.35
CA ALA A 116 -14.74 3.92 28.13
C ALA A 116 -13.93 3.43 29.35
N SER A 117 -12.67 3.86 29.48
CA SER A 117 -11.77 3.55 30.59
C SER A 117 -11.64 4.72 31.55
#